data_AF-A0A8E0R2Y1-F1
#
_entry.id   AF-A0A8E0R2Y1-F1
#
_cell.length_a   1.000
_cell.length_b   1.000
_cell.length_c   1.000
_cell.angle_alpha   90.00
_cell.angle_beta   90.00
_cell.angle_gamma   90.00
#
_symmetry.space_group_name_H-M   'P 1'
#
loop_
_entity.id
_entity.type
_entity.pdbx_description
1 polymer ?
#
loop_
_entity_poly.entity_id
_entity_poly.type
_entity_poly.pdbx_seq_one_letter_code
_entity_poly.pdbx_strand_id
1 'polypeptide(L)'
;MRREGLIDKILDAVQWESWNLPSWMLLTYRYNLWVKRHKENMSAKLNTPYEDMSIAIVCSAIKRGNITELDSVLKQGHLPLHKWCHRWGVLPLHFAAQHGTKEVIKVLIRHGVPRHYYLGYHYRYALAVAAQNINEGALEAWVENPNPPLDCRYPNTVCNHHVGVSLDLRKAMRTVVREGNMEMIRFIEKQFPRDMGMESLLFEGVTVAIQYGLPDVIRHFLELGGFDIHMHTESFFKGLLMTAILDCNAKTRPQVVRLLLEYGVNPNQTFSEGRQRVSGTPLQRAILRDDVETMRALVEYGADVNATSVGRHGRSNAVFSLPPLILAMRRRSAEMVRILLENRANRMCLSRRQTLLMKTGEEKLLDDDIVIWNGMDQGETYSFVVVKQRPRKRKVKKLDN
;
A
#
# COMPACT_ATOMS: atom_id res chain seq x y z
N MET A 1 -45.93 -16.74 4.72
CA MET A 1 -44.75 -16.89 5.61
C MET A 1 -45.24 -16.84 7.05
N ARG A 2 -44.89 -17.81 7.93
CA ARG A 2 -45.24 -17.73 9.37
C ARG A 2 -44.50 -16.55 10.01
N ARG A 3 -45.12 -15.84 10.96
CA ARG A 3 -44.57 -14.62 11.58
C ARG A 3 -43.18 -14.82 12.19
N GLU A 4 -42.92 -15.99 12.78
CA GLU A 4 -41.62 -16.37 13.35
C GLU A 4 -40.52 -16.42 12.28
N GLY A 5 -40.77 -17.06 11.14
CA GLY A 5 -39.79 -17.11 10.05
C GLY A 5 -39.47 -15.76 9.42
N LEU A 6 -40.34 -14.75 9.61
CA LEU A 6 -40.07 -13.37 9.19
C LEU A 6 -39.15 -12.65 10.19
N ILE A 7 -39.32 -12.93 11.48
CA ILE A 7 -38.47 -12.39 12.55
C ILE A 7 -37.03 -12.88 12.36
N ASP A 8 -36.84 -14.18 12.12
CA ASP A 8 -35.50 -14.75 11.90
C ASP A 8 -34.79 -14.10 10.71
N LYS A 9 -35.53 -13.79 9.64
CA LYS A 9 -34.98 -13.12 8.44
C LYS A 9 -34.55 -11.69 8.73
N ILE A 10 -35.34 -10.96 9.53
CA ILE A 10 -34.96 -9.62 9.98
C ILE A 10 -33.70 -9.72 10.86
N LEU A 11 -33.64 -10.68 11.79
CA LEU A 11 -32.48 -10.86 12.67
C LEU A 11 -31.22 -11.16 11.86
N ASP A 12 -31.30 -12.00 10.84
CA ASP A 12 -30.19 -12.27 9.94
C ASP A 12 -29.66 -11.02 9.23
N ALA A 13 -30.55 -10.12 8.84
CA ALA A 13 -30.18 -8.86 8.21
C ALA A 13 -29.60 -7.84 9.20
N VAL A 14 -30.04 -7.84 10.47
CA VAL A 14 -29.67 -6.85 11.48
C VAL A 14 -28.39 -7.22 12.25
N GLN A 15 -28.04 -8.51 12.34
CA GLN A 15 -26.79 -8.98 12.97
C GLN A 15 -25.51 -8.64 12.19
N TRP A 16 -25.57 -7.69 11.26
CA TRP A 16 -24.41 -7.33 10.47
C TRP A 16 -23.37 -6.57 11.32
N GLU A 17 -22.21 -7.21 11.52
CA GLU A 17 -21.20 -6.85 12.53
C GLU A 17 -20.45 -5.53 12.27
N SER A 18 -20.61 -4.90 11.10
CA SER A 18 -19.68 -3.83 10.73
C SER A 18 -20.09 -2.43 11.20
N TRP A 19 -21.32 -2.22 11.68
CA TRP A 19 -21.76 -0.93 12.22
C TRP A 19 -22.72 -1.14 13.38
N ASN A 20 -22.44 -0.51 14.52
CA ASN A 20 -23.35 -0.43 15.66
C ASN A 20 -24.61 0.36 15.28
N LEU A 21 -25.52 -0.28 14.53
CA LEU A 21 -26.82 0.30 14.25
C LEU A 21 -27.54 0.46 15.58
N PRO A 22 -27.96 1.67 15.95
CA PRO A 22 -28.65 1.84 17.22
C PRO A 22 -29.94 1.00 17.20
N SER A 23 -30.14 0.18 18.22
CA SER A 23 -31.31 -0.72 18.33
C SER A 23 -32.65 0.02 18.17
N TRP A 24 -32.68 1.32 18.49
CA TRP A 24 -33.85 2.16 18.30
C TRP A 24 -34.24 2.41 16.84
N MET A 25 -33.34 2.21 15.86
CA MET A 25 -33.67 2.31 14.42
C MET A 25 -34.59 1.18 13.95
N LEU A 26 -34.66 0.06 14.69
CA LEU A 26 -35.58 -1.03 14.39
C LEU A 26 -37.04 -0.68 14.73
N LEU A 27 -37.26 0.30 15.62
CA LEU A 27 -38.59 0.77 15.99
C LEU A 27 -39.13 1.68 14.90
N THR A 28 -40.19 1.23 14.19
CA THR A 28 -40.82 1.94 13.07
C THR A 28 -41.11 3.42 13.37
N TYR A 29 -41.64 3.72 14.56
CA TYR A 29 -41.93 5.11 14.95
C TYR A 29 -40.66 5.97 15.05
N ARG A 30 -39.60 5.46 15.68
CA ARG A 30 -38.34 6.20 15.84
C ARG A 30 -37.57 6.33 14.52
N TYR A 31 -37.62 5.31 13.66
CA TYR A 31 -37.09 5.41 12.31
C TYR A 31 -37.81 6.50 11.50
N ASN A 32 -39.14 6.53 11.53
CA ASN A 32 -39.93 7.56 10.83
C ASN A 32 -39.63 8.97 11.36
N LEU A 33 -39.44 9.14 12.67
CA LEU A 33 -39.00 10.41 13.26
C LEU A 33 -37.60 10.81 12.78
N TRP A 34 -36.67 9.86 12.74
CA TRP A 34 -35.32 10.10 12.25
C TRP A 34 -35.33 10.50 10.78
N VAL A 35 -36.08 9.78 9.93
CA VAL A 35 -36.29 10.10 8.52
C VAL A 35 -36.82 11.53 8.37
N LYS A 36 -37.87 11.91 9.10
CA LYS A 36 -38.43 13.28 9.04
C LYS A 36 -37.38 14.35 9.36
N ARG A 37 -36.51 14.11 10.34
CA ARG A 37 -35.46 15.06 10.75
C ARG A 37 -34.29 15.18 9.78
N HIS A 38 -34.05 14.16 8.95
CA HIS A 38 -32.83 14.08 8.13
C HIS A 38 -33.13 14.02 6.62
N LYS A 39 -34.41 14.04 6.22
CA LYS A 39 -34.84 13.93 4.81
C LYS A 39 -34.25 15.01 3.92
N GLU A 40 -34.11 16.24 4.43
CA GLU A 40 -33.58 17.40 3.68
C GLU A 40 -32.06 17.34 3.48
N ASN A 41 -31.35 16.65 4.37
CA ASN A 41 -29.89 16.50 4.31
C ASN A 41 -29.45 15.21 3.59
N MET A 42 -30.37 14.33 3.22
CA MET A 42 -30.06 13.08 2.51
C MET A 42 -30.12 13.29 1.00
N SER A 43 -28.97 13.12 0.34
CA SER A 43 -28.85 13.21 -1.12
C SER A 43 -29.47 12.03 -1.89
N ALA A 44 -29.80 10.94 -1.20
CA ALA A 44 -30.34 9.72 -1.80
C ALA A 44 -31.82 9.50 -1.45
N LYS A 45 -32.60 9.03 -2.43
CA LYS A 45 -33.99 8.58 -2.23
C LYS A 45 -34.04 7.44 -1.21
N LEU A 46 -34.77 7.64 -0.13
CA LEU A 46 -35.04 6.62 0.89
C LEU A 46 -35.88 5.48 0.33
N ASN A 47 -35.63 4.27 0.84
CA ASN A 47 -36.42 3.09 0.54
C ASN A 47 -37.85 3.22 1.09
N THR A 48 -38.78 2.61 0.38
CA THR A 48 -40.14 2.34 0.86
C THR A 48 -40.11 1.22 1.92
N PRO A 49 -41.12 1.13 2.80
CA PRO A 49 -41.22 0.04 3.77
C PRO A 49 -41.21 -1.35 3.13
N TYR A 50 -41.75 -1.48 1.91
CA TYR A 50 -41.73 -2.73 1.15
C TYR A 50 -40.31 -3.07 0.66
N GLU A 51 -39.57 -2.10 0.15
CA GLU A 51 -38.16 -2.28 -0.26
C GLU A 51 -37.29 -2.63 0.94
N ASP A 52 -37.43 -1.94 2.08
CA ASP A 52 -36.70 -2.28 3.30
C ASP A 52 -36.99 -3.73 3.70
N MET A 53 -38.26 -4.15 3.70
CA MET A 53 -38.62 -5.51 4.06
C MET A 53 -38.04 -6.55 3.10
N SER A 54 -38.10 -6.27 1.80
CA SER A 54 -37.54 -7.13 0.76
C SER A 54 -36.02 -7.25 0.89
N ILE A 55 -35.33 -6.15 1.25
CA ILE A 55 -33.89 -6.13 1.52
C ILE A 55 -33.53 -7.08 2.66
N ALA A 56 -34.30 -7.09 3.76
CA ALA A 56 -34.05 -8.01 4.87
C ALA A 56 -34.18 -9.48 4.44
N ILE A 57 -35.21 -9.79 3.64
CA ILE A 57 -35.41 -11.15 3.09
C ILE A 57 -34.26 -11.53 2.16
N VAL A 58 -33.83 -10.62 1.28
CA VAL A 58 -32.68 -10.82 0.39
C VAL A 58 -31.40 -11.10 1.20
N CYS A 59 -31.10 -10.30 2.22
CA CYS A 59 -29.92 -10.52 3.06
C CYS A 59 -29.97 -11.87 3.79
N SER A 60 -31.12 -12.27 4.33
CA SER A 60 -31.26 -13.60 4.94
C SER A 60 -31.09 -14.72 3.92
N ALA A 61 -31.68 -14.59 2.73
CA ALA A 61 -31.51 -15.56 1.64
C ALA A 61 -30.04 -15.69 1.21
N ILE A 62 -29.30 -14.57 1.14
CA ILE A 62 -27.86 -14.56 0.88
C ILE A 62 -27.11 -15.29 1.99
N LYS A 63 -27.35 -14.92 3.26
CA LYS A 63 -26.67 -15.50 4.44
C LYS A 63 -26.88 -17.01 4.54
N ARG A 64 -28.09 -17.48 4.22
CA ARG A 64 -28.49 -18.89 4.30
C ARG A 64 -28.24 -19.68 3.02
N GLY A 65 -27.76 -19.05 1.94
CA GLY A 65 -27.59 -19.71 0.64
C GLY A 65 -28.92 -20.12 -0.03
N ASN A 66 -30.04 -19.48 0.29
CA ASN A 66 -31.35 -19.83 -0.26
C ASN A 66 -31.59 -19.19 -1.64
N ILE A 67 -31.15 -19.89 -2.68
CA ILE A 67 -31.23 -19.47 -4.09
C ILE A 67 -32.68 -19.25 -4.55
N THR A 68 -33.60 -20.14 -4.16
CA THR A 68 -35.00 -20.10 -4.63
C THR A 68 -35.75 -18.88 -4.11
N GLU A 69 -35.55 -18.56 -2.84
CA GLU A 69 -36.13 -17.37 -2.21
C GLU A 69 -35.51 -16.10 -2.79
N LEU A 70 -34.19 -16.08 -2.96
CA LEU A 70 -33.51 -14.96 -3.59
C LEU A 70 -34.06 -14.68 -5.00
N ASP A 71 -34.12 -15.69 -5.86
CA ASP A 71 -34.62 -15.56 -7.23
C ASP A 71 -36.09 -15.12 -7.27
N SER A 72 -36.94 -15.68 -6.39
CA SER A 72 -38.34 -15.27 -6.27
C SER A 72 -38.49 -13.81 -5.90
N VAL A 73 -37.72 -13.32 -4.93
CA VAL A 73 -37.82 -11.93 -4.46
C VAL A 73 -37.31 -10.95 -5.52
N LEU A 74 -36.23 -11.30 -6.22
CA LEU A 74 -35.68 -10.46 -7.30
C LEU A 74 -36.61 -10.37 -8.52
N LYS A 75 -37.37 -11.42 -8.82
CA LYS A 75 -38.38 -11.41 -9.89
C LYS A 75 -39.58 -10.51 -9.60
N GLN A 76 -39.90 -10.29 -8.32
CA GLN A 76 -41.09 -9.53 -7.91
C GLN A 76 -40.93 -8.01 -8.09
N GLY A 77 -39.72 -7.50 -8.31
CA GLY A 77 -39.52 -6.09 -8.60
C GLY A 77 -38.06 -5.65 -8.58
N HIS A 78 -37.81 -4.43 -9.09
CA HIS A 78 -36.47 -3.86 -9.15
C HIS A 78 -36.05 -3.33 -7.76
N LEU A 79 -35.26 -4.13 -7.02
CA LEU A 79 -34.80 -3.78 -5.68
C LEU A 79 -33.46 -3.01 -5.72
N PRO A 80 -33.27 -1.97 -4.88
CA PRO A 80 -32.05 -1.18 -4.87
C PRO A 80 -30.91 -1.88 -4.08
N LEU A 81 -30.44 -3.04 -4.56
CA LEU A 81 -29.43 -3.86 -3.87
C LEU A 81 -28.04 -3.21 -3.75
N HIS A 82 -27.77 -2.20 -4.58
CA HIS A 82 -26.54 -1.43 -4.59
C HIS A 82 -26.58 -0.21 -3.68
N LYS A 83 -27.69 0.03 -2.96
CA LYS A 83 -27.87 1.18 -2.07
C LYS A 83 -27.90 0.76 -0.61
N TRP A 84 -27.48 1.67 0.25
CA TRP A 84 -27.54 1.51 1.69
C TRP A 84 -28.98 1.52 2.19
N CYS A 85 -29.37 0.50 2.94
CA CYS A 85 -30.62 0.47 3.69
C CYS A 85 -30.39 1.03 5.09
N HIS A 86 -30.86 2.24 5.35
CA HIS A 86 -30.72 2.90 6.65
C HIS A 86 -31.44 2.16 7.78
N ARG A 87 -32.56 1.50 7.46
CA ARG A 87 -33.39 0.83 8.46
C ARG A 87 -32.69 -0.37 9.10
N TRP A 88 -31.98 -1.15 8.28
CA TRP A 88 -31.28 -2.35 8.73
C TRP A 88 -29.77 -2.15 8.85
N GLY A 89 -29.25 -1.03 8.36
CA GLY A 89 -27.82 -0.75 8.37
C GLY A 89 -27.02 -1.62 7.42
N VAL A 90 -27.63 -2.11 6.34
CA VAL A 90 -26.99 -3.06 5.42
C VAL A 90 -26.98 -2.56 3.99
N LEU A 91 -26.00 -3.02 3.22
CA LEU A 91 -25.97 -2.88 1.77
C LEU A 91 -25.96 -4.29 1.16
N PRO A 92 -27.06 -4.74 0.52
CA PRO A 92 -27.23 -6.14 0.12
C PRO A 92 -26.09 -6.69 -0.74
N LEU A 93 -25.61 -5.90 -1.71
CA LEU A 93 -24.48 -6.29 -2.55
C LEU A 93 -23.16 -6.40 -1.77
N HIS A 94 -22.93 -5.52 -0.79
CA HIS A 94 -21.76 -5.63 0.09
C HIS A 94 -21.86 -6.88 0.96
N PHE A 95 -23.04 -7.13 1.53
CA PHE A 95 -23.33 -8.32 2.33
C PHE A 95 -23.13 -9.61 1.52
N ALA A 96 -23.59 -9.62 0.26
CA ALA A 96 -23.37 -10.73 -0.67
C ALA A 96 -21.89 -10.98 -0.93
N ALA A 97 -21.08 -9.93 -1.11
CA ALA A 97 -19.64 -10.09 -1.26
C ALA A 97 -18.98 -10.73 -0.03
N GLN A 98 -19.47 -10.44 1.17
CA GLN A 98 -18.90 -10.97 2.40
C GLN A 98 -19.31 -12.43 2.67
N HIS A 99 -20.58 -12.77 2.45
CA HIS A 99 -21.17 -14.02 2.96
C HIS A 99 -21.85 -14.89 1.91
N GLY A 100 -22.08 -14.37 0.70
CA GLY A 100 -22.82 -15.08 -0.34
C GLY A 100 -22.03 -16.26 -0.88
N THR A 101 -22.71 -17.38 -1.15
CA THR A 101 -22.14 -18.53 -1.85
C THR A 101 -21.97 -18.24 -3.35
N LYS A 102 -21.19 -19.07 -4.04
CA LYS A 102 -20.99 -18.99 -5.50
C LYS A 102 -22.32 -18.92 -6.26
N GLU A 103 -23.28 -19.74 -5.89
CA GLU A 103 -24.58 -19.86 -6.54
C GLU A 103 -25.47 -18.63 -6.27
N VAL A 104 -25.44 -18.11 -5.04
CA VAL A 104 -26.12 -16.86 -4.68
C VAL A 104 -25.60 -15.71 -5.54
N ILE A 105 -24.28 -15.60 -5.70
CA ILE A 105 -23.68 -14.56 -6.54
C ILE A 105 -24.06 -14.75 -8.02
N LYS A 106 -24.08 -15.99 -8.53
CA LYS A 106 -24.56 -16.28 -9.89
C LYS A 106 -26.00 -15.81 -10.12
N VAL A 107 -26.90 -15.97 -9.14
CA VAL A 107 -28.26 -15.42 -9.23
C VAL A 107 -28.25 -13.90 -9.29
N LEU A 108 -27.48 -13.22 -8.43
CA LEU A 108 -27.37 -11.76 -8.45
C LEU A 108 -26.86 -11.24 -9.81
N ILE A 109 -25.87 -11.91 -10.40
CA ILE A 109 -25.33 -11.56 -11.72
C ILE A 109 -26.41 -11.74 -12.81
N ARG A 110 -27.19 -12.83 -12.80
CA ARG A 110 -28.28 -13.07 -13.76
C ARG A 110 -29.36 -11.98 -13.71
N HIS A 111 -29.61 -11.41 -12.55
CA HIS A 111 -30.54 -10.29 -12.35
C HIS A 111 -29.92 -8.92 -12.66
N GLY A 112 -28.70 -8.87 -13.21
CA GLY A 112 -28.05 -7.63 -13.67
C GLY A 112 -27.61 -6.71 -12.54
N VAL A 113 -27.38 -7.25 -11.34
CA VAL A 113 -26.91 -6.46 -10.19
C VAL A 113 -25.48 -5.98 -10.48
N PRO A 114 -25.19 -4.67 -10.38
CA PRO A 114 -23.85 -4.15 -10.68
C PRO A 114 -22.81 -4.69 -9.70
N ARG A 115 -21.54 -4.76 -10.11
CA ARG A 115 -20.43 -5.21 -9.24
C ARG A 115 -19.84 -4.09 -8.37
N HIS A 116 -20.21 -2.84 -8.63
CA HIS A 116 -19.71 -1.66 -7.92
C HIS A 116 -20.85 -0.86 -7.29
N TYR A 117 -20.55 -0.17 -6.19
CA TYR A 117 -21.54 0.59 -5.44
C TYR A 117 -20.88 1.66 -4.57
N TYR A 118 -21.69 2.59 -4.07
CA TYR A 118 -21.25 3.60 -3.11
C TYR A 118 -21.61 3.17 -1.69
N LEU A 119 -20.64 3.23 -0.79
CA LEU A 119 -20.84 3.07 0.65
C LEU A 119 -20.45 4.37 1.34
N GLY A 120 -21.44 5.19 1.69
CA GLY A 120 -21.23 6.58 2.09
C GLY A 120 -20.62 7.38 0.93
N TYR A 121 -19.48 8.03 1.17
CA TYR A 121 -18.73 8.76 0.14
C TYR A 121 -17.66 7.90 -0.56
N HIS A 122 -17.55 6.62 -0.20
CA HIS A 122 -16.51 5.74 -0.74
C HIS A 122 -17.09 4.82 -1.83
N TYR A 123 -16.50 4.90 -3.02
CA TYR A 123 -16.74 3.94 -4.07
C TYR A 123 -16.13 2.58 -3.70
N ARG A 124 -16.94 1.52 -3.77
CA ARG A 124 -16.59 0.15 -3.36
C ARG A 124 -16.84 -0.83 -4.52
N TYR A 125 -16.04 -1.88 -4.52
CA TYR A 125 -16.09 -2.97 -5.50
C TYR A 125 -16.39 -4.27 -4.77
N ALA A 126 -17.43 -4.98 -5.22
CA ALA A 126 -17.85 -6.23 -4.59
C ALA A 126 -16.72 -7.29 -4.63
N LEU A 127 -15.95 -7.31 -5.71
CA LEU A 127 -14.78 -8.19 -5.85
C LEU A 127 -13.73 -7.93 -4.75
N ALA A 128 -13.43 -6.66 -4.46
CA ALA A 128 -12.45 -6.32 -3.43
C ALA A 128 -12.95 -6.65 -2.02
N VAL A 129 -14.26 -6.55 -1.78
CA VAL A 129 -14.88 -6.93 -0.50
C VAL A 129 -14.86 -8.45 -0.34
N ALA A 130 -15.19 -9.21 -1.38
CA ALA A 130 -15.09 -10.68 -1.34
C ALA A 130 -13.66 -11.14 -1.08
N ALA A 131 -12.67 -10.52 -1.74
CA ALA A 131 -11.26 -10.81 -1.50
C ALA A 131 -10.84 -10.55 -0.05
N GLN A 132 -11.28 -9.44 0.55
CA GLN A 132 -11.02 -9.11 1.95
C GLN A 132 -11.66 -10.12 2.93
N ASN A 133 -12.81 -10.70 2.58
CA ASN A 133 -13.55 -11.62 3.44
C ASN A 133 -13.27 -13.09 3.10
N ILE A 134 -12.23 -13.37 2.30
CA ILE A 134 -11.83 -14.72 1.89
C ILE A 134 -12.98 -15.49 1.19
N ASN A 135 -13.86 -14.76 0.50
CA ASN A 135 -15.00 -15.37 -0.18
C ASN A 135 -14.62 -15.79 -1.60
N GLU A 136 -13.97 -16.96 -1.69
CA GLU A 136 -13.54 -17.57 -2.96
C GLU A 136 -14.71 -17.82 -3.90
N GLY A 137 -15.85 -18.31 -3.39
CA GLY A 137 -17.03 -18.62 -4.20
C GLY A 137 -17.62 -17.38 -4.86
N ALA A 138 -17.68 -16.25 -4.14
CA ALA A 138 -18.14 -14.98 -4.71
C ALA A 138 -17.18 -14.43 -5.77
N LEU A 139 -15.87 -14.51 -5.51
CA LEU A 139 -14.86 -14.13 -6.49
C LEU A 139 -15.00 -14.95 -7.77
N GLU A 140 -15.00 -16.27 -7.65
CA GLU A 140 -15.11 -17.21 -8.78
C GLU A 140 -16.35 -16.92 -9.63
N ALA A 141 -17.51 -16.71 -8.99
CA ALA A 141 -18.75 -16.39 -9.70
C ALA A 141 -18.65 -15.08 -10.52
N TRP A 142 -18.04 -14.03 -9.96
CA TRP A 142 -17.84 -12.75 -10.67
C TRP A 142 -16.72 -12.78 -11.71
N VAL A 143 -15.75 -13.68 -11.59
CA VAL A 143 -14.74 -13.93 -12.63
C VAL A 143 -15.37 -14.68 -13.81
N GLU A 144 -16.10 -15.77 -13.54
CA GLU A 144 -16.75 -16.59 -14.57
C GLU A 144 -17.77 -15.78 -15.39
N ASN A 145 -18.45 -14.82 -14.76
CA ASN A 145 -19.50 -14.02 -15.40
C ASN A 145 -19.25 -12.52 -15.14
N PRO A 146 -18.34 -11.89 -15.90
CA PRO A 146 -17.98 -10.49 -15.73
C PRO A 146 -19.08 -9.61 -16.36
N ASN A 147 -20.28 -9.60 -15.79
CA ASN A 147 -21.34 -8.67 -16.17
C ASN A 147 -21.62 -7.68 -15.02
N PRO A 148 -21.41 -6.36 -15.21
CA PRO A 148 -20.86 -5.73 -16.42
C PRO A 148 -19.38 -6.13 -16.67
N PRO A 149 -18.90 -6.02 -17.94
CA PRO A 149 -17.54 -6.35 -18.34
C PRO A 149 -16.50 -5.81 -17.36
N LEU A 150 -15.37 -6.50 -17.24
CA LEU A 150 -14.23 -6.07 -16.43
C LEU A 150 -13.66 -4.70 -16.89
N ASP A 151 -14.11 -4.15 -18.01
CA ASP A 151 -13.77 -2.80 -18.48
C ASP A 151 -14.89 -1.78 -18.18
N CYS A 152 -14.84 -1.17 -17.00
CA CYS A 152 -15.69 -0.02 -16.67
C CYS A 152 -14.94 1.28 -17.00
N ARG A 153 -14.90 1.69 -18.28
CA ARG A 153 -14.54 3.07 -18.62
C ARG A 153 -15.60 4.03 -18.09
N TYR A 154 -15.37 4.59 -16.91
CA TYR A 154 -16.09 5.81 -16.51
C TYR A 154 -15.37 7.04 -17.09
N PRO A 155 -16.05 7.92 -17.86
CA PRO A 155 -15.41 9.03 -18.57
C PRO A 155 -14.77 10.12 -17.70
N ASN A 156 -15.05 10.18 -16.39
CA ASN A 156 -14.81 11.41 -15.59
C ASN A 156 -13.98 11.22 -14.31
N THR A 157 -13.26 10.11 -14.17
CA THR A 157 -12.24 9.99 -13.12
C THR A 157 -10.90 9.83 -13.78
N VAL A 158 -10.02 10.80 -13.53
CA VAL A 158 -8.64 10.87 -14.02
C VAL A 158 -7.86 9.68 -13.45
N CYS A 159 -8.04 8.52 -14.06
CA CYS A 159 -7.14 7.37 -13.91
C CYS A 159 -6.40 7.26 -15.24
N ASN A 160 -5.48 8.20 -15.42
CA ASN A 160 -4.43 8.10 -16.41
C ASN A 160 -3.66 6.79 -16.19
N HIS A 161 -3.54 6.01 -17.26
CA HIS A 161 -2.60 4.90 -17.49
C HIS A 161 -2.91 3.54 -16.84
N HIS A 162 -3.65 2.69 -17.58
CA HIS A 162 -3.14 1.44 -18.19
C HIS A 162 -4.31 0.61 -18.76
N VAL A 163 -4.14 0.18 -20.01
CA VAL A 163 -5.07 -0.65 -20.78
C VAL A 163 -5.09 -2.08 -20.22
N GLY A 164 -6.25 -2.65 -19.92
CA GLY A 164 -6.44 -4.12 -19.85
C GLY A 164 -6.92 -4.74 -18.53
N VAL A 165 -6.62 -4.16 -17.35
CA VAL A 165 -6.98 -4.77 -16.04
C VAL A 165 -8.09 -3.99 -15.34
N SER A 166 -9.13 -4.66 -14.85
CA SER A 166 -10.23 -4.00 -14.11
C SER A 166 -9.73 -3.33 -12.83
N LEU A 167 -10.22 -2.13 -12.55
CA LEU A 167 -9.89 -1.39 -11.32
C LEU A 167 -10.34 -2.17 -10.07
N ASP A 168 -11.42 -2.94 -10.19
CA ASP A 168 -11.95 -3.86 -9.19
C ASP A 168 -10.90 -4.91 -8.80
N LEU A 169 -10.26 -5.55 -9.79
CA LEU A 169 -9.22 -6.57 -9.59
C LEU A 169 -7.96 -5.96 -8.98
N ARG A 170 -7.53 -4.78 -9.45
CA ARG A 170 -6.43 -4.03 -8.82
C ARG A 170 -6.71 -3.74 -7.35
N LYS A 171 -7.93 -3.34 -7.02
CA LYS A 171 -8.32 -3.04 -5.64
C LYS A 171 -8.39 -4.31 -4.78
N ALA A 172 -8.89 -5.41 -5.34
CA ALA A 172 -8.92 -6.71 -4.68
C ALA A 172 -7.50 -7.20 -4.36
N MET A 173 -6.62 -7.27 -5.37
CA MET A 173 -5.22 -7.67 -5.21
C MET A 173 -4.49 -6.82 -4.16
N ARG A 174 -4.61 -5.49 -4.24
CA ARG A 174 -4.00 -4.59 -3.24
C ARG A 174 -4.47 -4.88 -1.82
N THR A 175 -5.75 -5.22 -1.65
CA THR A 175 -6.33 -5.46 -0.32
C THR A 175 -5.81 -6.76 0.29
N VAL A 176 -5.78 -7.84 -0.49
CA VAL A 176 -5.31 -9.16 -0.01
C VAL A 176 -3.81 -9.17 0.22
N VAL A 177 -3.03 -8.47 -0.61
CA VAL A 177 -1.59 -8.31 -0.42
C VAL A 177 -1.30 -7.54 0.86
N ARG A 178 -2.00 -6.43 1.10
CA ARG A 178 -1.85 -5.65 2.35
C ARG A 178 -2.11 -6.50 3.59
N GLU A 179 -3.07 -7.40 3.53
CA GLU A 179 -3.44 -8.29 4.63
C GLU A 179 -2.51 -9.51 4.73
N GLY A 180 -1.64 -9.73 3.74
CA GLY A 180 -0.71 -10.86 3.71
C GLY A 180 -1.39 -12.21 3.47
N ASN A 181 -2.60 -12.21 2.90
CA ASN A 181 -3.37 -13.43 2.68
C ASN A 181 -2.86 -14.22 1.46
N MET A 182 -1.89 -15.10 1.71
CA MET A 182 -1.26 -15.93 0.67
C MET A 182 -2.22 -16.86 -0.06
N GLU A 183 -3.23 -17.41 0.62
CA GLU A 183 -4.21 -18.31 -0.01
C GLU A 183 -5.04 -17.56 -1.04
N MET A 184 -5.55 -16.38 -0.67
CA MET A 184 -6.35 -15.56 -1.57
C MET A 184 -5.51 -14.96 -2.71
N ILE A 185 -4.24 -14.62 -2.47
CA ILE A 185 -3.33 -14.19 -3.55
C ILE A 185 -3.19 -15.30 -4.59
N ARG A 186 -2.88 -16.54 -4.18
CA ARG A 186 -2.78 -17.69 -5.10
C ARG A 186 -4.09 -18.00 -5.80
N PHE A 187 -5.23 -17.83 -5.11
CA PHE A 187 -6.55 -18.01 -5.71
C PHE A 187 -6.79 -17.02 -6.85
N ILE A 188 -6.53 -15.73 -6.62
CA ILE A 188 -6.65 -14.68 -7.64
C ILE A 188 -5.70 -14.98 -8.81
N GLU A 189 -4.43 -15.32 -8.55
CA GLU A 189 -3.46 -15.67 -9.59
C GLU A 189 -3.91 -16.84 -10.48
N LYS A 190 -4.53 -17.87 -9.89
CA LYS A 190 -5.03 -19.04 -10.63
C LYS A 190 -6.24 -18.69 -11.51
N GLN A 191 -7.13 -17.83 -11.04
CA GLN A 191 -8.40 -17.53 -11.70
C GLN A 191 -8.28 -16.47 -12.80
N PHE A 192 -7.28 -15.60 -12.75
CA PHE A 192 -7.06 -14.53 -13.73
C PHE A 192 -5.80 -14.81 -14.57
N PRO A 193 -5.89 -15.64 -15.65
CA PRO A 193 -4.74 -16.03 -16.46
C PRO A 193 -4.06 -14.86 -17.19
N ARG A 194 -2.79 -15.08 -17.56
CA ARG A 194 -1.75 -14.06 -17.90
C ARG A 194 -2.06 -13.13 -19.08
N ASP A 195 -3.10 -13.39 -19.88
CA ASP A 195 -3.40 -12.67 -21.13
C ASP A 195 -4.10 -11.30 -20.94
N MET A 196 -4.46 -10.92 -19.70
CA MET A 196 -5.20 -9.67 -19.40
C MET A 196 -4.35 -8.46 -18.97
N GLY A 197 -3.05 -8.39 -19.29
CA GLY A 197 -2.19 -7.28 -18.82
C GLY A 197 -1.76 -7.43 -17.35
N MET A 198 -1.63 -8.69 -16.91
CA MET A 198 -1.25 -9.09 -15.55
C MET A 198 0.09 -8.53 -15.09
N GLU A 199 1.00 -8.19 -16.01
CA GLU A 199 2.31 -7.61 -15.71
C GLU A 199 2.21 -6.43 -14.73
N SER A 200 1.33 -5.47 -15.04
CA SER A 200 1.10 -4.27 -14.22
C SER A 200 0.45 -4.59 -12.87
N LEU A 201 -0.41 -5.61 -12.81
CA LEU A 201 -1.10 -6.03 -11.59
C LEU A 201 -0.14 -6.77 -10.64
N LEU A 202 0.70 -7.67 -11.17
CA LEU A 202 1.71 -8.39 -10.41
C LEU A 202 2.77 -7.42 -9.89
N PHE A 203 3.25 -6.51 -10.74
CA PHE A 203 4.18 -5.47 -10.31
C PHE A 203 3.57 -4.58 -9.21
N GLU A 204 2.31 -4.17 -9.36
CA GLU A 204 1.60 -3.45 -8.31
C GLU A 204 1.51 -4.26 -7.01
N GLY A 205 1.17 -5.55 -7.11
CA GLY A 205 1.13 -6.48 -5.98
C GLY A 205 2.46 -6.52 -5.22
N VAL A 206 3.59 -6.67 -5.93
CA VAL A 206 4.93 -6.65 -5.34
C VAL A 206 5.22 -5.32 -4.65
N THR A 207 4.93 -4.19 -5.31
CA THR A 207 5.19 -2.86 -4.72
C THR A 207 4.39 -2.64 -3.43
N VAL A 208 3.15 -3.12 -3.37
CA VAL A 208 2.32 -3.05 -2.17
C VAL A 208 2.90 -3.96 -1.09
N ALA A 209 3.31 -5.19 -1.43
CA ALA A 209 3.95 -6.11 -0.48
C ALA A 209 5.23 -5.52 0.13
N ILE A 210 6.03 -4.82 -0.68
CA ILE A 210 7.21 -4.07 -0.24
C ILE A 210 6.84 -2.96 0.74
N GLN A 211 5.80 -2.16 0.46
CA GLN A 211 5.36 -1.07 1.34
C GLN A 211 4.96 -1.57 2.73
N TYR A 212 4.25 -2.70 2.78
CA TYR A 212 3.83 -3.33 4.04
C TYR A 212 4.91 -4.21 4.69
N GLY A 213 6.02 -4.48 3.99
CA GLY A 213 7.15 -5.23 4.51
C GLY A 213 6.87 -6.72 4.67
N LEU A 214 6.23 -7.34 3.67
CA LEU A 214 5.78 -8.73 3.70
C LEU A 214 6.73 -9.64 2.89
N PRO A 215 7.81 -10.18 3.49
CA PRO A 215 8.86 -10.88 2.74
C PRO A 215 8.37 -12.14 2.03
N ASP A 216 7.42 -12.88 2.60
CA ASP A 216 6.89 -14.11 2.00
C ASP A 216 6.07 -13.83 0.74
N VAL A 217 5.26 -12.76 0.77
CA VAL A 217 4.49 -12.30 -0.40
C VAL A 217 5.43 -11.77 -1.48
N ILE A 218 6.49 -11.05 -1.09
CA ILE A 218 7.49 -10.54 -2.04
C ILE A 218 8.22 -11.70 -2.72
N ARG A 219 8.67 -12.71 -1.96
CA ARG A 219 9.28 -13.93 -2.52
C ARG A 219 8.37 -14.60 -3.53
N HIS A 220 7.12 -14.84 -3.13
CA HIS A 220 6.13 -15.49 -4.00
C HIS A 220 5.97 -14.77 -5.35
N PHE A 221 5.81 -13.45 -5.34
CA PHE A 221 5.68 -12.72 -6.60
C PHE A 221 6.97 -12.71 -7.44
N LEU A 222 8.14 -12.59 -6.82
CA LEU A 222 9.42 -12.62 -7.53
C LEU A 222 9.70 -14.01 -8.15
N GLU A 223 9.34 -15.09 -7.44
CA GLU A 223 9.42 -16.47 -7.94
C GLU A 223 8.41 -16.74 -9.05
N LEU A 224 7.18 -16.21 -8.93
CA LEU A 224 6.14 -16.34 -9.96
C LEU A 224 6.55 -15.67 -11.27
N GLY A 225 7.29 -14.55 -11.18
CA GLY A 225 7.73 -13.73 -12.30
C GLY A 225 6.56 -13.17 -13.13
N GLY A 226 6.78 -12.96 -14.42
CA GLY A 226 5.77 -12.41 -15.33
C GLY A 226 5.62 -10.89 -15.28
N PHE A 227 6.61 -10.20 -14.73
CA PHE A 227 6.79 -8.75 -14.81
C PHE A 227 8.27 -8.40 -14.92
N ASP A 228 8.57 -7.27 -15.56
CA ASP A 228 9.92 -6.72 -15.54
C ASP A 228 10.26 -6.15 -14.16
N ILE A 229 11.29 -6.70 -13.51
CA ILE A 229 11.80 -6.21 -12.21
C ILE A 229 12.37 -4.79 -12.30
N HIS A 230 12.75 -4.36 -13.49
CA HIS A 230 13.25 -3.02 -13.78
C HIS A 230 12.16 -2.10 -14.36
N MET A 231 10.89 -2.53 -14.32
CA MET A 231 9.77 -1.77 -14.85
C MET A 231 9.75 -0.35 -14.30
N HIS A 232 9.66 0.59 -15.23
CA HIS A 232 9.58 2.01 -14.94
C HIS A 232 8.50 2.65 -15.81
N THR A 233 7.38 2.96 -15.20
CA THR A 233 6.26 3.67 -15.82
C THR A 233 5.96 4.96 -15.07
N GLU A 234 5.09 5.81 -15.60
CA GLU A 234 4.61 6.98 -14.85
C GLU A 234 3.98 6.61 -13.50
N SER A 235 3.34 5.43 -13.42
CA SER A 235 2.74 4.91 -12.20
C SER A 235 3.78 4.27 -11.25
N PHE A 236 4.85 3.68 -11.80
CA PHE A 236 5.88 2.93 -11.08
C PHE A 236 7.27 3.58 -11.13
N PHE A 237 7.33 4.90 -11.08
CA PHE A 237 8.56 5.70 -11.28
C PHE A 237 9.67 5.49 -10.22
N LYS A 238 9.38 4.82 -9.09
CA LYS A 238 10.36 4.50 -8.05
C LYS A 238 11.09 3.18 -8.29
N GLY A 239 10.57 2.28 -9.13
CA GLY A 239 10.99 0.88 -9.17
C GLY A 239 10.90 0.17 -7.80
N LEU A 240 11.31 -1.10 -7.72
CA LEU A 240 11.17 -1.91 -6.51
C LEU A 240 12.11 -1.45 -5.38
N LEU A 241 13.39 -1.21 -5.70
CA LEU A 241 14.40 -0.89 -4.69
C LEU A 241 14.15 0.45 -3.99
N MET A 242 13.84 1.52 -4.74
CA MET A 242 13.55 2.81 -4.09
C MET A 242 12.18 2.80 -3.41
N THR A 243 11.22 2.00 -3.86
CA THR A 243 9.97 1.79 -3.11
C THR A 243 10.26 1.18 -1.73
N ALA A 244 11.14 0.16 -1.67
CA ALA A 244 11.57 -0.40 -0.39
C ALA A 244 12.25 0.63 0.50
N ILE A 245 13.19 1.42 -0.05
CA ILE A 245 13.95 2.39 0.73
C ILE A 245 13.08 3.56 1.21
N LEU A 246 12.10 4.01 0.41
CA LEU A 246 11.31 5.21 0.67
C LEU A 246 10.01 4.93 1.43
N ASP A 247 9.33 3.84 1.10
CA ASP A 247 7.94 3.62 1.54
C ASP A 247 7.80 2.47 2.55
N CYS A 248 8.79 1.56 2.67
CA CYS A 248 8.75 0.46 3.65
C CYS A 248 8.99 0.92 5.09
N ASN A 249 8.41 0.20 6.06
CA ASN A 249 8.64 0.39 7.49
C ASN A 249 10.13 0.19 7.85
N ALA A 250 10.66 1.01 8.76
CA ALA A 250 12.07 0.96 9.17
C ALA A 250 12.50 -0.39 9.76
N LYS A 251 11.59 -1.14 10.39
CA LYS A 251 11.92 -2.45 10.98
C LYS A 251 12.14 -3.55 9.93
N THR A 252 11.34 -3.54 8.87
CA THR A 252 11.35 -4.58 7.83
C THR A 252 12.21 -4.20 6.63
N ARG A 253 12.52 -2.91 6.44
CA ARG A 253 13.25 -2.39 5.28
C ARG A 253 14.58 -3.12 5.01
N PRO A 254 15.48 -3.35 5.99
CA PRO A 254 16.75 -4.03 5.69
C PRO A 254 16.53 -5.44 5.13
N GLN A 255 15.57 -6.18 5.69
CA GLN A 255 15.21 -7.53 5.23
C GLN A 255 14.63 -7.50 3.82
N VAL A 256 13.70 -6.56 3.55
CA VAL A 256 13.09 -6.41 2.22
C VAL A 256 14.13 -5.98 1.17
N VAL A 257 15.05 -5.07 1.52
CA VAL A 257 16.11 -4.63 0.62
C VAL A 257 17.06 -5.77 0.30
N ARG A 258 17.50 -6.55 1.29
CA ARG A 258 18.31 -7.76 1.08
C ARG A 258 17.62 -8.73 0.13
N LEU A 259 16.34 -9.02 0.39
CA LEU A 259 15.55 -9.89 -0.45
C LEU A 259 15.49 -9.40 -1.91
N LEU A 260 15.24 -8.10 -2.15
CA LEU A 260 15.21 -7.58 -3.53
C LEU A 260 16.58 -7.67 -4.22
N LEU A 261 17.67 -7.45 -3.48
CA LEU A 261 19.03 -7.53 -4.01
C LEU A 261 19.44 -8.98 -4.35
N GLU A 262 19.02 -9.96 -3.53
CA GLU A 262 19.19 -11.39 -3.78
C GLU A 262 18.55 -11.83 -5.12
N TYR A 263 17.43 -11.21 -5.48
CA TYR A 263 16.72 -11.44 -6.74
C TYR A 263 17.24 -10.59 -7.92
N GLY A 264 18.41 -9.97 -7.78
CA GLY A 264 19.10 -9.29 -8.88
C GLY A 264 18.63 -7.86 -9.18
N VAL A 265 17.87 -7.23 -8.28
CA VAL A 265 17.55 -5.80 -8.44
C VAL A 265 18.82 -4.96 -8.33
N ASN A 266 19.07 -4.12 -9.33
CA ASN A 266 20.31 -3.35 -9.42
C ASN A 266 20.45 -2.36 -8.23
N PRO A 267 21.50 -2.49 -7.37
CA PRO A 267 21.72 -1.63 -6.20
C PRO A 267 22.02 -0.17 -6.55
N ASN A 268 22.41 0.10 -7.80
CA ASN A 268 22.77 1.41 -8.32
C ASN A 268 21.66 2.01 -9.19
N GLN A 269 20.49 1.38 -9.25
CA GLN A 269 19.38 1.90 -10.06
C GLN A 269 18.94 3.26 -9.51
N THR A 270 19.18 4.31 -10.30
CA THR A 270 18.72 5.67 -10.01
C THR A 270 17.57 6.02 -10.91
N PHE A 271 16.58 6.69 -10.34
CA PHE A 271 15.50 7.30 -11.10
C PHE A 271 15.83 8.79 -11.15
N SER A 272 15.91 9.36 -12.36
CA SER A 272 16.31 10.76 -12.54
C SER A 272 15.27 11.57 -13.30
N GLU A 273 14.09 11.01 -13.57
CA GLU A 273 13.17 11.60 -14.53
C GLU A 273 11.74 11.70 -13.98
N GLY A 274 11.17 12.90 -14.12
CA GLY A 274 9.75 13.17 -13.87
C GLY A 274 9.47 14.30 -12.89
N ARG A 275 8.24 14.82 -12.93
CA ARG A 275 7.72 15.82 -11.95
C ARG A 275 7.71 15.27 -10.51
N GLN A 276 7.82 13.96 -10.35
CA GLN A 276 7.80 13.22 -9.09
C GLN A 276 9.25 13.03 -8.59
N ARG A 277 9.60 13.71 -7.49
CA ARG A 277 10.98 13.90 -7.00
C ARG A 277 11.60 12.67 -6.32
N VAL A 278 11.95 11.64 -7.08
CA VAL A 278 12.85 10.57 -6.60
C VAL A 278 14.24 10.84 -7.17
N SER A 279 15.11 11.48 -6.40
CA SER A 279 16.52 11.73 -6.74
C SER A 279 17.47 11.03 -5.78
N GLY A 280 18.75 10.87 -6.13
CA GLY A 280 19.72 10.18 -5.29
C GLY A 280 19.87 8.70 -5.60
N THR A 281 21.04 8.16 -5.30
CA THR A 281 21.26 6.72 -5.35
C THR A 281 20.57 6.02 -4.17
N PRO A 282 20.24 4.72 -4.31
CA PRO A 282 19.74 3.91 -3.20
C PRO A 282 20.61 4.06 -1.94
N LEU A 283 21.93 4.04 -2.11
CA LEU A 283 22.89 4.22 -1.02
C LEU A 283 22.79 5.59 -0.35
N GLN A 284 22.73 6.67 -1.13
CA GLN A 284 22.55 8.02 -0.59
C GLN A 284 21.24 8.16 0.19
N ARG A 285 20.16 7.51 -0.26
CA ARG A 285 18.87 7.51 0.46
C ARG A 285 18.95 6.76 1.78
N ALA A 286 19.60 5.60 1.83
CA ALA A 286 19.80 4.86 3.08
C ALA A 286 20.57 5.69 4.12
N ILE A 287 21.66 6.35 3.69
CA ILE A 287 22.44 7.27 4.53
C ILE A 287 21.59 8.45 5.01
N LEU A 288 20.83 9.07 4.11
CA LEU A 288 19.94 10.17 4.50
C LEU A 288 18.83 9.73 5.47
N ARG A 289 18.47 8.45 5.54
CA ARG A 289 17.51 7.95 6.54
C ARG A 289 18.16 7.54 7.85
N ASP A 290 19.49 7.65 7.96
CA ASP A 290 20.27 7.12 9.08
C ASP A 290 20.06 5.60 9.27
N ASP A 291 19.85 4.89 8.15
CA ASP A 291 19.57 3.45 8.13
C ASP A 291 20.85 2.66 7.82
N VAL A 292 21.60 2.35 8.88
CA VAL A 292 22.90 1.67 8.79
C VAL A 292 22.76 0.27 8.17
N GLU A 293 21.72 -0.48 8.53
CA GLU A 293 21.55 -1.86 8.06
C GLU A 293 21.15 -1.92 6.59
N THR A 294 20.27 -1.03 6.14
CA THR A 294 19.95 -0.92 4.71
C THR A 294 21.17 -0.43 3.92
N MET A 295 21.94 0.51 4.47
CA MET A 295 23.19 0.97 3.85
C MET A 295 24.20 -0.17 3.74
N ARG A 296 24.38 -0.96 4.81
CA ARG A 296 25.28 -2.12 4.83
C ARG A 296 24.88 -3.14 3.77
N ALA A 297 23.59 -3.50 3.70
CA ALA A 297 23.07 -4.40 2.68
C ALA A 297 23.36 -3.89 1.26
N LEU A 298 23.12 -2.61 0.98
CA LEU A 298 23.40 -2.04 -0.35
C LEU A 298 24.89 -2.15 -0.71
N VAL A 299 25.79 -1.84 0.22
CA VAL A 299 27.25 -1.93 0.01
C VAL A 299 27.69 -3.38 -0.21
N GLU A 300 27.20 -4.32 0.58
CA GLU A 300 27.48 -5.76 0.45
C GLU A 300 27.11 -6.30 -0.94
N TYR A 301 26.02 -5.79 -1.52
CA TYR A 301 25.55 -6.18 -2.85
C TYR A 301 26.10 -5.31 -3.99
N GLY A 302 27.14 -4.50 -3.75
CA GLY A 302 27.85 -3.77 -4.80
C GLY A 302 27.29 -2.38 -5.15
N ALA A 303 26.62 -1.71 -4.21
CA ALA A 303 26.32 -0.29 -4.38
C ALA A 303 27.61 0.53 -4.49
N ASP A 304 27.67 1.43 -5.48
CA ASP A 304 28.79 2.32 -5.69
C ASP A 304 28.87 3.37 -4.56
N VAL A 305 29.86 3.18 -3.69
CA VAL A 305 30.13 4.02 -2.51
C VAL A 305 30.58 5.44 -2.87
N ASN A 306 30.90 5.70 -4.13
CA ASN A 306 31.31 7.00 -4.65
C ASN A 306 30.24 7.63 -5.56
N ALA A 307 29.12 6.94 -5.79
CA ALA A 307 28.11 7.38 -6.73
C ALA A 307 27.51 8.73 -6.33
N THR A 308 27.44 9.63 -7.31
CA THR A 308 26.73 10.91 -7.18
C THR A 308 25.58 10.92 -8.18
N SER A 309 24.37 11.29 -7.73
CA SER A 309 23.27 11.46 -8.66
C SER A 309 23.22 12.92 -9.09
N VAL A 310 23.64 13.22 -10.31
CA VAL A 310 23.44 14.54 -10.92
C VAL A 310 22.17 14.44 -11.77
N GLY A 311 21.12 15.17 -11.39
CA GLY A 311 19.94 15.29 -12.22
C GLY A 311 20.30 15.90 -13.57
N ARG A 312 19.92 15.23 -14.67
CA ARG A 312 19.96 15.83 -16.01
C ARG A 312 19.07 17.08 -15.95
N HIS A 313 19.61 18.24 -16.36
CA HIS A 313 18.96 19.57 -16.40
C HIS A 313 19.22 20.56 -15.24
N GLY A 314 20.29 20.43 -14.46
CA GLY A 314 20.81 21.55 -13.66
C GLY A 314 19.97 22.00 -12.46
N ARG A 315 18.79 21.40 -12.24
CA ARG A 315 18.00 21.51 -11.00
C ARG A 315 18.27 20.35 -10.06
N SER A 316 19.54 19.98 -9.90
CA SER A 316 19.93 18.96 -8.92
C SER A 316 19.65 19.48 -7.51
N ASN A 317 18.98 18.65 -6.71
CA ASN A 317 19.01 18.84 -5.26
C ASN A 317 20.47 18.69 -4.81
N ALA A 318 21.10 19.79 -4.40
CA ALA A 318 22.52 19.89 -4.06
C ALA A 318 23.00 18.87 -3.02
N VAL A 319 22.08 18.23 -2.30
CA VAL A 319 22.38 17.13 -1.39
C VAL A 319 22.87 15.88 -2.14
N PHE A 320 22.28 15.52 -3.28
CA PHE A 320 22.59 14.26 -3.97
C PHE A 320 23.75 14.36 -4.98
N SER A 321 24.26 15.57 -5.23
CA SER A 321 25.57 15.77 -5.87
C SER A 321 26.74 15.49 -4.91
N LEU A 322 26.47 15.33 -3.61
CA LEU A 322 27.51 15.00 -2.63
C LEU A 322 27.77 13.48 -2.62
N PRO A 323 29.04 13.04 -2.56
CA PRO A 323 29.36 11.63 -2.38
C PRO A 323 28.78 11.06 -1.08
N PRO A 324 28.45 9.75 -1.05
CA PRO A 324 27.88 9.07 0.12
C PRO A 324 28.66 9.32 1.42
N LEU A 325 30.00 9.35 1.36
CA LEU A 325 30.86 9.62 2.52
C LEU A 325 30.57 10.97 3.18
N ILE A 326 30.40 12.03 2.38
CA ILE A 326 30.08 13.37 2.90
C ILE A 326 28.69 13.39 3.55
N LEU A 327 27.73 12.66 3.00
CA LEU A 327 26.41 12.54 3.60
C LEU A 327 26.46 11.82 4.95
N ALA A 328 27.25 10.75 5.08
CA ALA A 328 27.44 10.03 6.33
C ALA A 328 28.09 10.90 7.42
N MET A 329 29.08 11.71 7.05
CA MET A 329 29.69 12.69 7.96
C MET A 329 28.68 13.74 8.43
N ARG A 330 27.85 14.29 7.52
CA ARG A 330 26.77 15.23 7.88
C ARG A 330 25.71 14.62 8.79
N ARG A 331 25.49 13.30 8.69
CA ARG A 331 24.62 12.53 9.60
C ARG A 331 25.25 12.26 10.96
N ARG A 332 26.55 12.55 11.12
CA ARG A 332 27.33 12.28 12.32
C ARG A 332 27.34 10.80 12.73
N SER A 333 27.25 9.91 11.74
CA SER A 333 27.20 8.46 11.97
C SER A 333 28.59 7.84 11.75
N ALA A 334 29.31 7.60 12.84
CA ALA A 334 30.65 7.00 12.80
C ALA A 334 30.65 5.61 12.14
N GLU A 335 29.58 4.83 12.37
CA GLU A 335 29.44 3.50 11.78
C GLU A 335 29.26 3.55 10.27
N MET A 336 28.45 4.48 9.75
CA MET A 336 28.31 4.65 8.29
C MET A 336 29.62 5.08 7.64
N VAL A 337 30.34 6.00 8.27
CA VAL A 337 31.66 6.45 7.79
C VAL A 337 32.63 5.29 7.74
N ARG A 338 32.68 4.47 8.80
CA ARG A 338 33.54 3.29 8.87
C ARG A 338 33.27 2.31 7.73
N ILE A 339 32.01 1.90 7.54
CA ILE A 339 31.63 0.95 6.48
C ILE A 339 31.98 1.48 5.09
N LEU A 340 31.74 2.77 4.82
CA LEU A 340 32.08 3.37 3.51
C LEU A 340 33.59 3.39 3.26
N LEU A 341 34.39 3.72 4.28
CA LEU A 341 35.86 3.73 4.17
C LEU A 341 36.46 2.33 4.01
N GLU A 342 35.93 1.34 4.75
CA GLU A 342 36.27 -0.08 4.60
C GLU A 342 36.00 -0.56 3.16
N ASN A 343 34.96 -0.03 2.52
CA ASN A 343 34.58 -0.34 1.14
C ASN A 343 35.15 0.65 0.09
N ARG A 344 36.30 1.27 0.40
CA ARG A 344 37.09 2.12 -0.53
C ARG A 344 36.38 3.40 -1.02
N ALA A 345 35.54 4.02 -0.18
CA ALA A 345 35.02 5.35 -0.48
C ALA A 345 36.17 6.40 -0.56
N ASN A 346 36.08 7.28 -1.56
CA ASN A 346 37.09 8.29 -1.84
C ASN A 346 37.16 9.34 -0.73
N ARG A 347 38.29 9.37 0.00
CA ARG A 347 38.56 10.38 1.03
C ARG A 347 38.76 11.79 0.46
N MET A 348 39.20 11.88 -0.80
CA MET A 348 39.49 13.13 -1.51
C MET A 348 38.25 13.94 -1.89
N CYS A 349 37.05 13.40 -1.66
CA CYS A 349 35.79 14.11 -1.89
C CYS A 349 35.50 15.18 -0.83
N LEU A 350 36.35 15.34 0.19
CA LEU A 350 36.45 16.57 0.97
C LEU A 350 36.74 17.71 -0.02
N SER A 351 35.80 18.64 -0.19
CA SER A 351 35.99 19.77 -1.13
C SER A 351 37.40 20.36 -0.98
N ARG A 352 37.99 20.86 -2.08
CA ARG A 352 39.34 21.49 -2.09
C ARG A 352 39.62 22.37 -0.86
N ARG A 353 38.59 23.03 -0.32
CA ARG A 353 38.61 23.86 0.89
C ARG A 353 38.87 23.09 2.20
N GLN A 354 38.26 21.92 2.39
CA GLN A 354 38.50 21.04 3.54
C GLN A 354 39.83 20.29 3.41
N THR A 355 40.22 19.94 2.18
CA THR A 355 41.54 19.34 1.90
C THR A 355 42.69 20.35 2.12
N LEU A 356 42.44 21.65 1.90
CA LEU A 356 43.40 22.73 2.17
C LEU A 356 43.61 22.95 3.67
N LEU A 357 42.53 22.99 4.46
CA LEU A 357 42.58 23.12 5.92
C LEU A 357 43.36 21.98 6.60
N MET A 358 43.28 20.76 6.05
CA MET A 358 44.08 19.61 6.51
C MET A 358 45.56 19.69 6.12
N LYS A 359 45.91 20.45 5.07
CA LYS A 359 47.30 20.66 4.62
C LYS A 359 48.01 21.82 5.31
N THR A 360 47.28 22.80 5.83
CA THR A 360 47.87 24.05 6.35
C THR A 360 48.07 24.08 7.86
N GLY A 361 47.62 23.06 8.61
CA GLY A 361 47.94 22.92 10.05
C GLY A 361 47.44 24.07 10.94
N GLU A 362 46.51 24.90 10.49
CA GLU A 362 45.97 26.00 11.30
C GLU A 362 44.82 25.50 12.18
N GLU A 363 45.13 25.35 13.47
CA GLU A 363 44.18 25.07 14.54
C GLU A 363 43.10 26.15 14.65
N LYS A 364 41.86 25.76 14.42
CA LYS A 364 40.66 26.27 15.13
C LYS A 364 39.50 25.30 14.91
N LEU A 365 39.51 24.22 15.69
CA LEU A 365 38.37 23.33 15.87
C LEU A 365 37.27 24.10 16.63
N LEU A 366 36.06 24.16 16.08
CA LEU A 366 34.86 24.66 16.75
C LEU A 366 33.96 23.47 17.03
N ASP A 367 33.70 23.22 18.32
CA ASP A 367 32.92 22.15 18.95
C ASP A 367 31.89 21.39 18.06
N ASP A 368 32.26 20.17 17.60
CA ASP A 368 31.43 18.95 17.44
C ASP A 368 32.01 17.93 16.39
N ASP A 369 33.29 17.53 16.49
CA ASP A 369 34.00 16.85 15.39
C ASP A 369 33.97 15.30 15.36
N ILE A 370 34.05 14.73 14.14
CA ILE A 370 34.24 13.31 13.81
C ILE A 370 35.58 13.13 13.08
N VAL A 371 36.41 12.17 13.54
CA VAL A 371 37.75 11.89 13.00
C VAL A 371 37.79 10.62 12.15
N ILE A 372 38.42 10.70 10.97
CA ILE A 372 38.58 9.65 9.95
C ILE A 372 40.02 9.10 9.95
N TRP A 373 40.17 7.78 9.88
CA TRP A 373 41.44 7.03 9.85
C TRP A 373 41.92 6.72 8.41
N ASN A 374 43.19 6.29 8.28
CA ASN A 374 43.68 5.05 7.63
C ASN A 374 45.13 5.22 7.09
N GLY A 375 46.09 4.55 7.77
CA GLY A 375 47.57 4.59 7.62
C GLY A 375 48.14 4.04 6.30
N MET A 376 49.40 3.59 6.15
CA MET A 376 50.66 3.57 6.92
C MET A 376 51.72 4.16 5.97
N ASP A 377 52.65 5.00 6.43
CA ASP A 377 53.92 5.19 5.73
C ASP A 377 55.06 5.29 6.74
N GLN A 378 56.21 4.77 6.34
CA GLN A 378 57.37 4.45 7.16
C GLN A 378 57.96 5.71 7.85
N GLY A 379 58.00 5.74 9.18
CA GLY A 379 58.81 6.70 9.95
C GLY A 379 58.03 7.70 10.82
N GLU A 380 57.86 7.31 12.09
CA GLU A 380 57.88 8.15 13.31
C GLU A 380 57.17 9.53 13.34
N THR A 381 55.86 9.54 13.60
CA THR A 381 55.19 10.23 14.75
C THR A 381 53.66 10.17 14.65
N TYR A 382 52.97 9.98 15.80
CA TYR A 382 51.53 9.69 15.93
C TYR A 382 50.69 10.95 16.18
N SER A 383 49.47 11.06 15.62
CA SER A 383 48.48 12.04 16.10
C SER A 383 47.03 11.51 16.06
N PHE A 384 46.27 11.82 17.12
CA PHE A 384 44.89 11.37 17.43
C PHE A 384 43.90 12.59 17.33
N VAL A 385 42.56 12.50 17.32
CA VAL A 385 41.66 12.49 18.52
C VAL A 385 40.13 12.43 18.17
N VAL A 386 39.44 11.38 18.66
CA VAL A 386 38.09 11.25 19.30
C VAL A 386 36.78 11.89 18.74
N VAL A 387 35.79 11.02 18.45
CA VAL A 387 34.33 11.31 18.40
C VAL A 387 33.72 11.22 19.82
N LYS A 388 33.08 12.28 20.36
CA LYS A 388 32.29 12.17 21.62
C LYS A 388 30.78 12.11 21.37
N GLN A 389 30.13 11.02 21.80
CA GLN A 389 28.67 10.95 21.99
C GLN A 389 28.26 11.83 23.20
N ARG A 390 27.23 12.68 23.05
CA ARG A 390 26.49 13.24 24.20
C ARG A 390 25.02 12.78 24.16
N PRO A 391 24.41 12.45 25.32
CA PRO A 391 23.04 11.93 25.37
C PRO A 391 22.04 13.03 25.02
N ARG A 392 20.91 12.65 24.37
CA ARG A 392 19.78 13.54 24.08
C ARG A 392 19.25 14.16 25.38
N LYS A 393 19.59 15.41 25.68
CA LYS A 393 18.87 16.17 26.71
C LYS A 393 17.47 16.49 26.19
N ARG A 394 16.46 15.78 26.72
CA ARG A 394 15.05 16.19 26.64
C ARG A 394 14.96 17.65 27.11
N LYS A 395 14.41 18.53 26.28
CA LYS A 395 14.02 19.87 26.72
C LYS A 395 12.90 19.73 27.75
N VAL A 396 13.24 19.75 29.03
CA VAL A 396 12.29 20.13 30.08
C VAL A 396 12.11 21.63 29.94
N LYS A 397 10.91 22.07 29.53
CA LYS A 397 10.52 23.48 29.65
C LYS A 397 10.55 23.82 31.14
N LYS A 398 11.46 24.69 31.56
CA LYS A 398 11.25 25.47 32.77
C LYS A 398 10.11 26.43 32.48
N LEU A 399 9.01 26.28 33.21
CA LEU A 399 8.04 27.34 33.45
C LEU A 399 8.73 28.26 34.46
N ASP A 400 9.08 29.47 34.02
CA ASP A 400 9.44 30.53 34.95
C ASP A 400 8.14 31.26 35.34
N ASN A 401 8.05 31.48 36.66
CA ASN A 401 7.01 32.05 37.53
C ASN A 401 5.93 32.97 36.93
#